data_AF-A0A349R299-F1
#
_entry.id   AF-A0A349R299-F1
#
_cell.length_a   1.000
_cell.length_b   1.000
_cell.length_c   1.000
_cell.angle_alpha   90.00
_cell.angle_beta   90.00
_cell.angle_gamma   90.00
#
_symmetry.space_group_name_H-M   'P 1'
#
loop_
_entity.id
_entity.type
_entity.pdbx_description
1 polymer ?
#
loop_
_entity_poly.entity_id
_entity_poly.type
_entity_poly.pdbx_seq_one_letter_code
_entity_poly.pdbx_strand_id
1 'polypeptide(L)'
;RKKLLDYEALEIKLHNGKEQWKPRPRTGLIFNDDLEILSKYNAELIGFYNYYSIALNSGTINNMSYIMEYSMYKTFAAKYRTTVPNICRKYMKHGVFTVTYTNKKREVRFRTFYKDGFGRKIVAKEAFFDKLPNYFYAKMRTSLVDRLKARSCELCGETSELEMHHVRKLKDIQKGKAPWEIHMMARKRKTMALCHNCHMKVHHGS
;
A
#
# COMPACT_ATOMS: atom_id res chain seq x y z
N ARG A 1 9.96 -16.93 -1.33
CA ARG A 1 8.65 -17.50 -1.76
C ARG A 1 7.53 -17.28 -0.74
N LYS A 2 7.51 -17.96 0.42
CA LYS A 2 6.42 -17.87 1.42
C LYS A 2 6.03 -16.41 1.77
N LYS A 3 7.01 -15.56 2.10
CA LYS A 3 6.79 -14.13 2.39
C LYS A 3 6.11 -13.33 1.26
N LEU A 4 6.38 -13.64 -0.01
CA LEU A 4 5.75 -12.93 -1.14
C LEU A 4 4.27 -13.32 -1.31
N LEU A 5 3.93 -14.57 -0.96
CA LEU A 5 2.55 -15.05 -0.92
C LEU A 5 1.82 -14.45 0.29
N ASP A 6 2.46 -14.39 1.46
CA ASP A 6 1.90 -13.75 2.66
C ASP A 6 1.59 -12.27 2.43
N TYR A 7 2.41 -11.59 1.61
CA TYR A 7 2.18 -10.22 1.20
C TYR A 7 1.10 -10.09 0.11
N GLU A 8 0.60 -11.17 -0.50
CA GLU A 8 -0.30 -11.13 -1.66
C GLU A 8 0.32 -10.42 -2.90
N ALA A 9 1.65 -10.27 -2.92
CA ALA A 9 2.38 -9.58 -3.99
C ALA A 9 2.72 -10.51 -5.17
N LEU A 10 2.59 -11.82 -4.97
CA LEU A 10 2.94 -12.86 -5.92
C LEU A 10 1.74 -13.76 -6.23
N GLU A 11 1.60 -14.10 -7.50
CA GLU A 11 0.71 -15.13 -8.01
C GLU A 11 1.56 -16.19 -8.73
N ILE A 12 1.33 -17.47 -8.43
CA ILE A 12 2.00 -18.58 -9.12
C ILE A 12 1.04 -19.05 -10.21
N LYS A 13 1.46 -18.91 -11.48
CA LYS A 13 0.71 -19.44 -12.62
C LYS A 13 1.50 -20.58 -13.26
N LEU A 14 0.81 -21.66 -13.59
CA LEU A 14 1.36 -22.71 -14.44
C LEU A 14 1.23 -22.27 -15.90
N HIS A 15 2.35 -22.24 -16.61
CA HIS A 15 2.38 -21.97 -18.05
C HIS A 15 3.23 -23.06 -18.72
N ASN A 16 2.62 -23.82 -19.62
CA ASN A 16 3.24 -24.96 -20.31
C ASN A 16 3.93 -25.95 -19.34
N GLY A 17 3.25 -26.30 -18.24
CA GLY A 17 3.76 -27.23 -17.23
C GLY A 17 4.88 -26.69 -16.33
N LYS A 18 5.30 -25.43 -16.50
CA LYS A 18 6.32 -24.77 -15.65
C LYS A 18 5.69 -23.74 -14.73
N GLU A 19 6.12 -23.71 -13.47
CA GLU A 19 5.70 -22.67 -12.51
C GLU A 19 6.32 -21.32 -12.87
N GLN A 20 5.48 -20.33 -13.18
CA GLN A 20 5.88 -18.94 -13.40
C GLN A 20 5.43 -18.07 -12.23
N TRP A 21 6.36 -17.31 -11.68
CA TRP A 21 6.12 -16.38 -10.58
C TRP A 21 5.78 -15.01 -11.15
N LYS A 22 4.51 -14.61 -11.05
CA LYS A 22 4.02 -13.35 -11.61
C LYS A 22 3.66 -12.35 -10.51
N PRO A 23 4.06 -11.07 -10.65
CA PRO A 23 3.66 -10.03 -9.70
C PRO A 23 2.14 -9.82 -9.77
N ARG A 24 1.50 -9.67 -8.61
CA ARG A 24 0.05 -9.46 -8.46
C ARG A 24 -0.23 -8.08 -7.85
N PRO A 25 -1.29 -7.36 -8.29
CA PRO A 25 -1.73 -6.15 -7.59
C PRO A 25 -2.27 -6.50 -6.20
N ARG A 26 -1.91 -5.69 -5.20
CA ARG A 26 -2.40 -5.83 -3.82
C ARG A 26 -3.67 -5.00 -3.66
N THR A 27 -4.81 -5.63 -3.88
CA THR A 27 -6.12 -4.95 -3.88
C THR A 27 -6.43 -4.24 -2.56
N GLY A 28 -5.98 -4.80 -1.43
CA GLY A 28 -6.14 -4.17 -0.11
C GLY A 28 -5.39 -2.84 0.08
N LEU A 29 -4.42 -2.52 -0.79
CA LEU A 29 -3.66 -1.26 -0.74
C LEU A 29 -4.17 -0.19 -1.68
N ILE A 30 -5.13 -0.50 -2.56
CA ILE A 30 -5.64 0.44 -3.57
C ILE A 30 -6.22 1.71 -2.93
N PHE A 31 -6.83 1.58 -1.75
CA PHE A 31 -7.46 2.69 -1.04
C PHE A 31 -6.49 3.52 -0.17
N ASN A 32 -5.21 3.15 -0.12
CA ASN A 32 -4.20 3.91 0.62
C ASN A 32 -3.69 5.09 -0.20
N ASP A 33 -3.14 6.10 0.48
CA ASP A 33 -2.46 7.20 -0.20
C ASP A 33 -1.21 6.70 -0.97
N ASP A 34 -0.83 7.39 -2.04
CA ASP A 34 0.30 6.99 -2.89
C ASP A 34 1.59 6.85 -2.07
N LEU A 35 1.82 7.78 -1.15
CA LEU A 35 2.95 7.76 -0.26
C LEU A 35 2.87 6.53 0.66
N GLU A 36 1.71 6.22 1.22
CA GLU A 36 1.51 5.06 2.09
C GLU A 36 1.78 3.74 1.36
N ILE A 37 1.29 3.59 0.13
CA ILE A 37 1.51 2.40 -0.71
C ILE A 37 3.02 2.20 -0.91
N LEU A 38 3.71 3.22 -1.43
CA LEU A 38 5.16 3.15 -1.68
C LEU A 38 5.94 2.84 -0.40
N SER A 39 5.57 3.48 0.71
CA SER A 39 6.24 3.29 2.00
C SER A 39 6.09 1.88 2.52
N LYS A 40 4.91 1.28 2.33
CA LYS A 40 4.66 -0.10 2.76
C LYS A 40 5.51 -1.08 1.98
N TYR A 41 5.59 -0.94 0.66
CA TYR A 41 6.45 -1.77 -0.18
C TYR A 41 7.93 -1.64 0.20
N ASN A 42 8.42 -0.41 0.39
CA ASN A 42 9.80 -0.17 0.82
C ASN A 42 10.09 -0.78 2.20
N ALA A 43 9.20 -0.58 3.17
CA ALA A 43 9.39 -1.08 4.53
C ALA A 43 9.43 -2.62 4.58
N GLU A 44 8.58 -3.28 3.79
CA GLU A 44 8.57 -4.75 3.67
C GLU A 44 9.83 -5.28 2.98
N LEU A 45 10.29 -4.60 1.91
CA LEU A 45 11.50 -4.96 1.17
C LEU A 45 12.76 -4.76 2.02
N ILE A 46 12.89 -3.62 2.69
CA ILE A 46 14.01 -3.32 3.59
C ILE A 46 14.01 -4.26 4.80
N GLY A 47 12.83 -4.53 5.39
CA GLY A 47 12.72 -5.47 6.50
C GLY A 47 13.15 -6.88 6.11
N PHE A 48 12.73 -7.33 4.92
CA PHE A 48 13.18 -8.61 4.37
C PHE A 48 14.69 -8.62 4.10
N TYR A 49 15.21 -7.58 3.46
CA TYR A 49 16.64 -7.45 3.21
C TYR A 49 17.44 -7.49 4.51
N ASN A 50 17.07 -6.70 5.52
CA ASN A 50 17.78 -6.69 6.80
C ASN A 50 17.81 -8.08 7.46
N TYR A 51 16.69 -8.81 7.44
CA TYR A 51 16.62 -10.17 7.96
C TYR A 51 17.55 -11.15 7.22
N TYR A 52 17.64 -11.07 5.89
CA TYR A 52 18.44 -11.99 5.07
C TYR A 52 19.85 -11.47 4.72
N SER A 53 20.20 -10.23 5.09
CA SER A 53 21.44 -9.57 4.68
C SER A 53 22.72 -10.21 5.21
N ILE A 54 22.61 -11.05 6.24
CA ILE A 54 23.73 -11.80 6.83
C ILE A 54 23.91 -13.17 6.13
N ALA A 55 22.85 -13.69 5.50
CA ALA A 55 22.87 -14.97 4.82
C ALA A 55 23.66 -14.90 3.49
N LEU A 56 24.32 -16.00 3.11
CA LEU A 56 25.14 -16.09 1.90
C LEU A 56 24.36 -15.87 0.58
N ASN A 57 23.03 -16.06 0.59
CA ASN A 57 22.20 -16.04 -0.62
C ASN A 57 21.59 -14.66 -0.94
N SER A 58 22.31 -13.57 -0.70
CA SER A 58 21.83 -12.18 -0.90
C SER A 58 21.36 -11.89 -2.33
N GLY A 59 21.88 -12.60 -3.34
CA GLY A 59 21.44 -12.48 -4.73
C GLY A 59 19.96 -12.84 -4.96
N THR A 60 19.37 -13.69 -4.11
CA THR A 60 17.94 -14.05 -4.21
C THR A 60 17.00 -12.87 -3.90
N ILE A 61 17.51 -11.84 -3.23
CA ILE A 61 16.76 -10.65 -2.85
C ILE A 61 16.50 -9.74 -4.07
N ASN A 62 17.39 -9.74 -5.07
CA ASN A 62 17.17 -9.01 -6.33
C ASN A 62 15.89 -9.48 -7.03
N ASN A 63 15.69 -10.81 -7.13
CA ASN A 63 14.49 -11.38 -7.74
C ASN A 63 13.22 -11.01 -6.96
N MET A 64 13.31 -10.97 -5.63
CA MET A 64 12.20 -10.53 -4.78
C MET A 64 11.90 -9.04 -4.96
N SER A 65 12.93 -8.21 -5.04
CA SER A 65 12.79 -6.77 -5.30
C SER A 65 12.05 -6.51 -6.61
N TYR A 66 12.44 -7.23 -7.67
CA TYR A 66 11.76 -7.17 -8.97
C TYR A 66 10.26 -7.50 -8.87
N ILE A 67 9.91 -8.59 -8.17
CA ILE A 67 8.49 -8.97 -7.98
C ILE A 67 7.73 -7.89 -7.20
N MET A 68 8.34 -7.34 -6.14
CA MET A 68 7.75 -6.28 -5.32
C MET A 68 7.55 -4.98 -6.12
N GLU A 69 8.53 -4.58 -6.91
CA GLU A 69 8.50 -3.41 -7.79
C GLU A 69 7.34 -3.51 -8.78
N TYR A 70 7.24 -4.62 -9.51
CA TYR A 70 6.15 -4.80 -10.49
C TYR A 70 4.79 -5.02 -9.83
N SER A 71 4.73 -5.64 -8.65
CA SER A 71 3.49 -5.74 -7.87
C SER A 71 2.99 -4.34 -7.46
N MET A 72 3.90 -3.45 -7.06
CA MET A 72 3.58 -2.07 -6.74
C MET A 72 3.04 -1.34 -7.98
N TYR A 73 3.67 -1.47 -9.14
CA TYR A 73 3.18 -0.86 -10.38
C TYR A 73 1.77 -1.31 -10.73
N LYS A 74 1.48 -2.62 -10.59
CA LYS A 74 0.14 -3.16 -10.80
C LYS A 74 -0.87 -2.63 -9.77
N THR A 75 -0.44 -2.41 -8.54
CA THR A 75 -1.30 -1.84 -7.48
C THR A 75 -1.68 -0.39 -7.79
N PHE A 76 -0.72 0.44 -8.22
CA PHE A 76 -0.99 1.81 -8.67
C PHE A 76 -1.88 1.83 -9.93
N ALA A 77 -1.60 0.94 -10.89
CA ALA A 77 -2.39 0.81 -12.11
C ALA A 77 -3.85 0.46 -11.77
N ALA A 78 -4.07 -0.49 -10.85
CA ALA A 78 -5.40 -0.83 -10.36
C ALA A 78 -6.08 0.33 -9.63
N LYS A 79 -5.35 1.07 -8.78
CA LYS A 79 -5.87 2.25 -8.06
C LYS A 79 -6.40 3.32 -9.00
N TYR A 80 -5.63 3.64 -10.03
CA TYR A 80 -5.98 4.69 -10.98
C TYR A 80 -6.79 4.18 -12.18
N ARG A 81 -7.15 2.89 -12.21
CA ARG A 81 -7.82 2.24 -13.35
C ARG A 81 -7.08 2.49 -14.67
N THR A 82 -5.76 2.40 -14.64
CA THR A 82 -4.87 2.61 -15.78
C THR A 82 -3.95 1.40 -15.99
N THR A 83 -3.05 1.49 -16.97
CA THR A 83 -2.05 0.46 -17.25
C THR A 83 -0.72 0.78 -16.59
N VAL A 84 0.11 -0.24 -16.35
CA VAL A 84 1.46 -0.09 -15.78
C VAL A 84 2.32 0.92 -16.57
N PRO A 85 2.35 0.92 -17.92
CA PRO A 85 3.08 1.94 -18.68
C PRO A 85 2.66 3.38 -18.36
N ASN A 86 1.37 3.64 -18.17
CA ASN A 86 0.87 4.99 -17.82
C ASN A 86 1.34 5.42 -16.44
N ILE A 87 1.32 4.49 -15.48
CA ILE A 87 1.85 4.71 -14.13
C ILE A 87 3.35 4.98 -14.17
N CYS A 88 4.13 4.18 -14.91
CA CYS A 88 5.56 4.41 -15.05
C CYS A 88 5.84 5.79 -15.68
N ARG A 89 5.11 6.20 -16.72
CA ARG A 89 5.28 7.55 -17.31
C ARG A 89 5.03 8.68 -16.30
N LYS A 90 4.08 8.50 -15.38
CA LYS A 90 3.71 9.53 -14.39
C LYS A 90 4.68 9.60 -13.20
N TYR A 91 5.11 8.45 -12.68
CA TYR A 91 5.84 8.38 -11.40
C TYR A 91 7.34 8.07 -11.56
N MET A 92 7.80 7.63 -12.73
CA MET A 92 9.23 7.34 -12.93
C MET A 92 10.00 8.65 -13.11
N LYS A 93 10.98 8.91 -12.24
CA LYS A 93 11.91 10.03 -12.34
C LYS A 93 13.33 9.49 -12.30
N HIS A 94 14.15 9.84 -13.28
CA HIS A 94 15.53 9.33 -13.41
C HIS A 94 15.65 7.79 -13.31
N GLY A 95 14.69 7.04 -13.87
CA GLY A 95 14.68 5.57 -13.82
C GLY A 95 14.29 4.95 -12.47
N VAL A 96 13.82 5.77 -11.52
CA VAL A 96 13.34 5.33 -10.20
C VAL A 96 11.91 5.79 -9.96
N PHE A 97 11.07 4.88 -9.49
CA PHE A 97 9.68 5.20 -9.15
C PHE A 97 9.65 6.15 -7.96
N THR A 98 9.05 7.33 -8.15
CA THR A 98 9.12 8.45 -7.22
C THR A 98 7.74 9.05 -6.98
N VAL A 99 7.32 9.09 -5.72
CA VAL A 99 6.09 9.76 -5.27
C VAL A 99 6.45 11.11 -4.66
N THR A 100 5.79 12.16 -5.13
CA THR A 100 5.87 13.52 -4.59
C THR A 100 4.82 13.71 -3.50
N TYR A 101 5.19 14.31 -2.37
CA TYR A 101 4.24 14.64 -1.30
C TYR A 101 4.63 15.94 -0.60
N THR A 102 3.65 16.63 -0.06
CA THR A 102 3.87 17.87 0.70
C THR A 102 3.85 17.55 2.19
N ASN A 103 4.91 17.93 2.90
CA ASN A 103 4.98 17.71 4.35
C ASN A 103 4.13 18.73 5.12
N LYS A 104 3.92 18.51 6.43
CA LYS A 104 3.22 19.45 7.34
C LYS A 104 3.78 20.86 7.31
N LYS A 105 5.07 21.02 6.97
CA LYS A 105 5.77 22.29 6.79
C LYS A 105 5.58 22.94 5.40
N ARG A 106 4.67 22.42 4.57
CA ARG A 106 4.43 22.84 3.16
C ARG A 106 5.62 22.68 2.21
N GLU A 107 6.64 21.93 2.62
CA GLU A 107 7.78 21.57 1.75
C GLU A 107 7.41 20.40 0.84
N VAL A 108 7.71 20.53 -0.45
CA VAL A 108 7.61 19.42 -1.41
C VAL A 108 8.77 18.46 -1.19
N ARG A 109 8.46 17.20 -0.91
CA ARG A 109 9.43 16.12 -0.75
C ARG A 109 9.13 14.98 -1.70
N PHE A 110 10.13 14.13 -1.88
CA PHE A 110 10.08 12.98 -2.77
C PHE A 110 10.37 11.72 -1.94
N ARG A 111 9.69 10.63 -2.28
CA ARG A 111 10.02 9.30 -1.80
C ARG A 111 10.19 8.39 -3.00
N THR A 112 11.31 7.67 -3.04
CA THR A 112 11.66 6.75 -4.13
C THR A 112 11.45 5.31 -3.69
N PHE A 113 11.22 4.42 -4.65
CA PHE A 113 11.30 2.98 -4.42
C PHE A 113 12.74 2.58 -4.10
N TYR A 114 12.92 1.69 -3.14
CA TYR A 114 14.24 1.27 -2.67
C TYR A 114 15.03 0.53 -3.76
N LYS A 115 16.16 1.10 -4.18
CA LYS A 115 17.05 0.57 -5.23
C LYS A 115 18.55 0.55 -4.85
N ASP A 116 18.90 0.83 -3.60
CA ASP A 116 20.30 1.00 -3.14
C ASP A 116 21.14 -0.30 -3.11
N GLY A 117 20.66 -1.37 -3.75
CA GLY A 117 21.31 -2.67 -3.81
C GLY A 117 21.13 -3.53 -2.56
N PHE A 118 21.32 -4.84 -2.73
CA PHE A 118 21.10 -5.85 -1.69
C PHE A 118 22.41 -6.58 -1.33
N GLY A 119 23.46 -5.80 -1.06
CA GLY A 119 24.78 -6.34 -0.68
C GLY A 119 24.75 -7.14 0.63
N ARG A 120 25.66 -8.10 0.79
CA ARG A 120 25.81 -8.80 2.07
C ARG A 120 26.38 -7.84 3.12
N LYS A 121 25.80 -7.81 4.32
CA LYS A 121 26.34 -7.06 5.46
C LYS A 121 27.28 -7.99 6.25
N ILE A 122 28.58 -7.66 6.26
CA ILE A 122 29.64 -8.45 6.92
C ILE A 122 29.58 -8.31 8.45
N VAL A 123 29.17 -7.13 8.92
CA VAL A 123 28.97 -6.85 10.35
C VAL A 123 27.47 -6.80 10.60
N ALA A 124 26.99 -7.65 11.52
CA ALA A 124 25.69 -7.47 12.13
C ALA A 124 25.75 -6.23 13.04
N LYS A 125 25.84 -5.01 12.46
CA LYS A 125 25.50 -3.79 13.20
C LYS A 125 24.13 -4.06 13.77
N GLU A 126 24.03 -4.17 15.10
CA GLU A 126 22.82 -4.52 15.87
C GLU A 126 21.62 -4.35 14.98
N ALA A 127 21.29 -5.41 14.24
CA ALA A 127 20.20 -5.29 13.31
C ALA A 127 19.06 -5.04 14.27
N PHE A 128 18.43 -3.88 14.12
CA PHE A 128 17.37 -3.40 15.00
C PHE A 128 16.15 -4.31 14.71
N PHE A 129 16.28 -5.59 15.06
CA PHE A 129 15.37 -6.70 14.78
C PHE A 129 14.05 -6.43 15.51
N ASP A 130 14.09 -5.63 16.59
CA ASP A 130 12.95 -5.25 17.41
C ASP A 130 12.21 -3.99 16.95
N LYS A 131 12.76 -3.24 15.99
CA LYS A 131 11.91 -2.31 15.22
C LYS A 131 11.30 -3.08 14.08
N LEU A 132 10.25 -3.86 14.38
CA LEU A 132 9.19 -4.18 13.43
C LEU A 132 9.03 -2.97 12.51
N PRO A 133 9.19 -3.11 11.17
CA PRO A 133 9.22 -1.98 10.25
C PRO A 133 8.04 -1.11 10.59
N ASN A 134 8.30 0.08 11.15
CA ASN A 134 7.39 0.75 12.09
C ASN A 134 5.97 0.72 11.54
N TYR A 135 5.22 -0.34 11.88
CA TYR A 135 3.97 -0.63 11.20
C TYR A 135 2.99 0.47 11.57
N PHE A 136 3.25 1.21 12.65
CA PHE A 136 2.63 2.47 12.98
C PHE A 136 2.57 3.45 11.82
N TYR A 137 3.58 3.61 10.96
CA TYR A 137 3.49 4.52 9.81
C TYR A 137 2.48 4.04 8.75
N ALA A 138 2.41 2.72 8.49
CA ALA A 138 1.38 2.12 7.63
C ALA A 138 0.02 1.96 8.32
N LYS A 139 0.01 2.06 9.65
CA LYS A 139 -1.14 2.04 10.55
C LYS A 139 -1.41 3.45 11.08
N MET A 140 -0.88 4.50 10.43
CA MET A 140 -1.20 5.89 10.76
C MET A 140 -2.70 6.01 10.52
N ARG A 141 -3.42 5.85 11.62
CA ARG A 141 -4.79 6.27 11.74
C ARG A 141 -4.66 7.78 11.51
N THR A 142 -4.92 8.23 10.28
CA THR A 142 -5.29 9.62 10.08
C THR A 142 -6.35 9.88 11.14
N SER A 143 -6.02 10.77 12.09
CA SER A 143 -6.95 11.03 13.18
C SER A 143 -8.28 11.45 12.57
N LEU A 144 -9.39 11.24 13.27
CA LEU A 144 -10.70 11.66 12.75
C LEU A 144 -10.65 13.14 12.31
N VAL A 145 -9.91 13.96 13.05
CA VAL A 145 -9.64 15.36 12.75
C VAL A 145 -8.84 15.54 11.45
N ASP A 146 -7.77 14.79 11.23
CA ASP A 146 -6.97 14.90 9.99
C ASP A 146 -7.78 14.51 8.74
N ARG A 147 -8.71 13.57 8.88
CA ARG A 147 -9.58 13.13 7.78
C ARG A 147 -10.65 14.15 7.42
N LEU A 148 -11.28 14.76 8.44
CA LEU A 148 -12.21 15.87 8.22
C LEU A 148 -11.49 17.09 7.60
N LYS A 149 -10.26 17.38 8.06
CA LYS A 149 -9.42 18.44 7.49
C LYS A 149 -9.01 18.18 6.05
N ALA A 150 -8.88 16.91 5.65
CA ALA A 150 -8.54 16.56 4.27
C ALA A 150 -9.64 16.94 3.27
N ARG A 151 -10.89 17.15 3.73
CA ARG A 151 -12.07 17.50 2.91
C ARG A 151 -12.32 16.57 1.72
N SER A 152 -11.67 15.42 1.64
CA SER A 152 -11.85 14.44 0.56
C SER A 152 -12.65 13.24 1.05
N CYS A 153 -13.73 12.92 0.35
CA CYS A 153 -14.59 11.77 0.64
C CYS A 153 -13.82 10.45 0.46
N GLU A 154 -13.83 9.58 1.47
CA GLU A 154 -13.09 8.30 1.43
C GLU A 154 -13.70 7.28 0.43
N LEU A 155 -14.93 7.51 -0.05
CA LEU A 155 -15.62 6.63 -1.00
C LEU A 155 -15.53 7.10 -2.45
N CYS A 156 -15.84 8.36 -2.73
CA CYS A 156 -15.85 8.91 -4.09
C CYS A 156 -14.64 9.81 -4.41
N GLY A 157 -13.88 10.25 -3.40
CA GLY A 157 -12.72 11.13 -3.58
C GLY A 157 -13.04 12.62 -3.74
N GLU A 158 -14.31 13.00 -3.82
CA GLU A 158 -14.74 14.39 -4.01
C GLU A 158 -14.35 15.29 -2.83
N THR A 159 -13.89 16.51 -3.15
CA THR A 159 -13.52 17.51 -2.13
C THR A 159 -14.76 18.32 -1.73
N SER A 160 -15.31 18.07 -0.55
CA SER A 160 -16.54 18.71 -0.05
C SER A 160 -16.56 18.72 1.48
N GLU A 161 -17.62 19.27 2.07
CA GLU A 161 -17.87 19.07 3.49
C GLU A 161 -18.19 17.60 3.77
N LEU A 162 -17.56 17.07 4.82
CA LEU A 162 -17.57 15.65 5.14
C LEU A 162 -18.37 15.37 6.42
N GLU A 163 -19.19 14.33 6.35
CA GLU A 163 -19.92 13.74 7.46
C GLU A 163 -19.27 12.41 7.86
N MET A 164 -19.25 12.13 9.16
CA MET A 164 -18.66 10.90 9.69
C MET A 164 -19.70 9.79 9.75
N HIS A 165 -19.57 8.79 8.89
CA HIS A 165 -20.30 7.54 9.01
C HIS A 165 -19.65 6.62 10.06
N HIS A 166 -20.45 6.08 10.98
CA HIS A 166 -19.97 5.17 12.02
C HIS A 166 -20.80 3.87 12.07
N VAL A 167 -20.10 2.73 12.15
CA VAL A 167 -20.70 1.41 12.37
C VAL A 167 -20.40 0.88 13.76
N ARG A 168 -21.39 0.22 14.38
CA ARG A 168 -21.30 -0.29 15.75
C ARG A 168 -20.23 -1.39 15.88
N LYS A 169 -20.28 -2.42 15.02
CA LYS A 169 -19.31 -3.52 15.00
C LYS A 169 -18.93 -3.86 13.55
N LEU A 170 -17.64 -4.10 13.31
CA LEU A 170 -17.13 -4.49 11.99
C LEU A 170 -17.70 -5.83 11.51
N LYS A 171 -18.00 -6.75 12.44
CA LYS A 171 -18.62 -8.03 12.11
C LYS A 171 -20.00 -7.88 11.46
N ASP A 172 -20.69 -6.77 11.71
CA ASP A 172 -22.04 -6.54 11.20
C ASP A 172 -22.02 -6.26 9.68
N ILE A 173 -20.91 -5.71 9.17
CA ILE A 173 -20.68 -5.39 7.75
C ILE A 173 -19.72 -6.39 7.05
N GLN A 174 -19.33 -7.47 7.75
CA GLN A 174 -18.30 -8.40 7.25
C GLN A 174 -18.73 -9.19 6.01
N LYS A 175 -20.05 -9.45 5.88
CA LYS A 175 -20.64 -10.13 4.71
C LYS A 175 -21.14 -9.15 3.65
N GLY A 176 -20.95 -7.86 3.90
CA GLY A 176 -21.36 -6.77 3.05
C GLY A 176 -20.67 -6.79 1.69
N LYS A 177 -21.42 -6.49 0.63
CA LYS A 177 -20.90 -6.35 -0.74
C LYS A 177 -20.88 -4.89 -1.20
N ALA A 178 -21.44 -3.97 -0.41
CA ALA A 178 -21.46 -2.58 -0.78
C ALA A 178 -20.04 -2.00 -0.76
N PRO A 179 -19.71 -1.06 -1.67
CA PRO A 179 -18.36 -0.49 -1.77
C PRO A 179 -17.83 0.09 -0.46
N TRP A 180 -18.71 0.68 0.36
CA TRP A 180 -18.36 1.26 1.65
C TRP A 180 -18.06 0.18 2.71
N GLU A 181 -18.79 -0.93 2.72
CA GLU A 181 -18.57 -2.06 3.64
C GLU A 181 -17.21 -2.72 3.36
N ILE A 182 -16.91 -2.96 2.08
CA ILE A 182 -15.62 -3.50 1.63
C ILE A 182 -14.49 -2.57 2.05
N HIS A 183 -14.66 -1.26 1.87
CA HIS A 183 -13.66 -0.27 2.26
C HIS A 183 -13.43 -0.24 3.78
N MET A 184 -14.50 -0.23 4.59
CA MET A 184 -14.39 -0.26 6.06
C MET A 184 -13.74 -1.55 6.57
N MET A 185 -14.08 -2.69 5.96
CA MET A 185 -13.52 -4.00 6.31
C MET A 185 -12.04 -4.11 5.93
N ALA A 186 -11.65 -3.68 4.73
CA ALA A 186 -10.26 -3.66 4.29
C ALA A 186 -9.38 -2.80 5.21
N ARG A 187 -9.91 -1.65 5.65
CA ARG A 187 -9.21 -0.74 6.57
C ARG A 187 -9.31 -1.14 8.04
N LYS A 188 -10.22 -2.07 8.38
CA LYS A 188 -10.61 -2.44 9.76
C LYS A 188 -10.96 -1.22 10.62
N ARG A 189 -11.74 -0.29 10.07
CA ARG A 189 -12.13 0.97 10.73
C ARG A 189 -13.65 1.05 10.91
N LYS A 190 -14.09 1.46 12.10
CA LYS A 190 -15.52 1.68 12.41
C LYS A 190 -16.06 3.03 11.94
N THR A 191 -15.21 3.90 11.41
CA THR A 191 -15.55 5.28 11.03
C THR A 191 -15.03 5.59 9.65
N MET A 192 -15.84 6.22 8.81
CA MET A 192 -15.51 6.64 7.44
C MET A 192 -15.97 8.09 7.23
N ALA A 193 -15.14 8.90 6.56
CA ALA A 193 -15.50 10.29 6.23
C ALA A 193 -16.09 10.36 4.82
N LEU A 194 -17.33 10.81 4.68
CA LEU A 194 -18.12 10.78 3.45
C LEU A 194 -18.65 12.17 3.10
N CYS A 195 -18.77 12.49 1.81
CA CYS A 195 -19.59 13.63 1.39
C CYS A 195 -21.08 13.34 1.64
N HIS A 196 -21.90 14.37 1.73
CA HIS A 196 -23.35 14.26 1.97
C HIS A 196 -24.02 13.23 1.04
N ASN A 197 -23.74 13.28 -0.26
CA ASN A 197 -24.30 12.35 -1.25
C ASN A 197 -23.93 10.89 -0.98
N CYS A 198 -22.68 10.63 -0.59
CA CYS A 198 -22.24 9.28 -0.24
C CYS A 198 -22.82 8.83 1.10
N HIS A 199 -22.92 9.73 2.07
CA HIS A 199 -23.50 9.45 3.37
C HIS A 199 -24.97 9.02 3.24
N MET A 200 -25.75 9.74 2.42
CA MET A 200 -27.14 9.38 2.12
C MET A 200 -27.25 8.02 1.43
N LYS A 201 -26.39 7.70 0.46
CA LYS A 201 -26.37 6.37 -0.18
C LYS A 201 -26.12 5.23 0.80
N VAL A 202 -25.25 5.46 1.78
CA VAL A 202 -24.96 4.47 2.83
C VAL A 202 -26.19 4.26 3.73
N HIS A 203 -26.90 5.32 4.11
CA HIS A 203 -28.12 5.21 4.94
C HIS A 203 -29.29 4.58 4.19
N HIS A 204 -29.42 4.84 2.89
CA HIS A 204 -30.52 4.31 2.08
C HIS A 204 -30.24 2.92 1.47
N GLY A 205 -29.11 2.28 1.80
CA GLY A 205 -28.85 0.88 1.46
C GLY A 205 -28.66 0.59 -0.04
N SER A 206 -28.05 1.53 -0.79
CA SER A 206 -27.75 1.36 -2.22
C SER A 206 -26.34 0.86 -2.50
#